data_AF-A0A7S2V2T6-F1
#
_entry.id   AF-A0A7S2V2T6-F1
#
_cell.length_a   1.000
_cell.length_b   1.000
_cell.length_c   1.000
_cell.angle_alpha   90.00
_cell.angle_beta   90.00
_cell.angle_gamma   90.00
#
_symmetry.space_group_name_H-M   'P 1'
#
loop_
_entity.id
_entity.type
_entity.pdbx_description
1 polymer ?
#
loop_
_entity_poly.entity_id
_entity_poly.type
_entity_poly.pdbx_seq_one_letter_code
_entity_poly.pdbx_strand_id
1 'polypeptide(L)'
;NVSTNIRMSVVKLENGGLWVHAPVAPTGECKQLLSELGGEVEHIVLPTTALEHKIFVGPFSKAFPSAKVWCTPGQWSFPINLPLNFKVDGFLDGQLTPWSNEIEYELFEPPVVGVGPANEVAFFHKATRSLFLTDLAIRIDPDPPTIIPDKVLAEAAVEENETAPEEVTQAVKRKGWAKSALQILFFGPVKPETFDLVSRRLFVAPVTRILVLGRVTEAVVEWVDRVTKWNFQQVIPCHFTAPIKASPSDLQEAFLFAYEKSGRKPSLLTSGLLSNIWGRDKTPLEFPEEALSVIRTVDDAAQQNGLVAK
;
A
#
# COMPACT_ATOMS: atom_id res chain seq x y z
N ASN A 1 -1.42 19.41 -10.44
CA ASN A 1 -2.05 18.78 -9.27
C ASN A 1 -1.90 17.27 -9.37
N VAL A 2 -1.61 16.59 -8.27
CA VAL A 2 -1.46 15.14 -8.20
C VAL A 2 -2.43 14.63 -7.13
N SER A 3 -3.14 13.53 -7.40
CA SER A 3 -4.11 12.99 -6.44
C SER A 3 -4.18 11.47 -6.50
N THR A 4 -4.21 10.86 -5.32
CA THR A 4 -4.45 9.43 -5.10
C THR A 4 -5.41 9.24 -3.94
N ASN A 5 -6.16 8.14 -3.96
CA ASN A 5 -7.06 7.77 -2.88
C ASN A 5 -6.29 7.08 -1.74
N ILE A 6 -6.67 7.37 -0.49
CA ILE A 6 -6.32 6.61 0.71
C ILE A 6 -7.57 5.89 1.23
N ARG A 7 -7.42 4.69 1.79
CA ARG A 7 -8.53 3.82 2.18
C ARG A 7 -8.39 3.35 3.61
N MET A 8 -9.48 3.50 4.35
CA MET A 8 -9.77 2.75 5.58
C MET A 8 -10.60 1.52 5.23
N SER A 9 -10.27 0.37 5.83
CA SER A 9 -11.09 -0.85 5.73
C SER A 9 -11.65 -1.22 7.09
N VAL A 10 -12.84 -1.80 7.12
CA VAL A 10 -13.52 -2.17 8.37
C VAL A 10 -14.00 -3.61 8.27
N VAL A 11 -13.72 -4.40 9.30
CA VAL A 11 -14.26 -5.75 9.48
C VAL A 11 -15.15 -5.73 10.71
N LYS A 12 -16.37 -6.25 10.58
CA LYS A 12 -17.22 -6.57 11.73
C LYS A 12 -16.86 -7.97 12.22
N LEU A 13 -16.29 -8.03 13.41
CA LEU A 13 -15.86 -9.27 14.06
C LEU A 13 -17.07 -10.10 14.51
N GLU A 14 -16.85 -11.39 14.80
CA GLU A 14 -17.89 -12.33 15.26
C GLU A 14 -18.54 -11.86 16.57
N ASN A 15 -17.80 -11.15 17.44
CA ASN A 15 -18.33 -10.57 18.67
C ASN A 15 -19.22 -9.33 18.44
N GLY A 16 -19.35 -8.85 17.20
CA GLY A 16 -20.13 -7.68 16.81
C GLY A 16 -19.35 -6.36 16.78
N GLY A 17 -18.12 -6.34 17.30
CA GLY A 17 -17.22 -5.18 17.28
C GLY A 17 -16.63 -4.89 15.91
N LEU A 18 -16.23 -3.64 15.68
CA LEU A 18 -15.58 -3.20 14.45
C LEU A 18 -14.06 -3.12 14.64
N TRP A 19 -13.35 -3.79 13.74
CA TRP A 19 -11.93 -3.69 13.54
C TRP A 19 -11.64 -2.75 12.36
N VAL A 20 -10.97 -1.64 12.64
CA VAL A 20 -10.72 -0.55 11.69
C VAL A 20 -9.24 -0.53 11.30
N HIS A 21 -8.95 -0.77 10.02
CA HIS A 21 -7.62 -0.75 9.44
C HIS A 21 -7.32 0.56 8.72
N ALA A 22 -6.18 1.18 9.02
CA ALA A 22 -5.69 2.42 8.41
C ALA A 22 -6.75 3.54 8.43
N PRO A 23 -7.09 4.07 9.62
CA PRO A 23 -8.19 5.04 9.75
C PRO A 23 -7.95 6.30 8.92
N VAL A 24 -8.99 6.74 8.21
CA VAL A 24 -9.03 8.05 7.53
C VAL A 24 -9.63 9.11 8.46
N ALA A 25 -9.76 10.35 7.99
CA ALA A 25 -10.38 11.41 8.79
C ALA A 25 -11.77 10.98 9.32
N PRO A 26 -12.07 11.15 10.62
CA PRO A 26 -13.36 10.79 11.20
C PRO A 26 -14.43 11.87 10.89
N THR A 27 -14.70 12.09 9.61
CA THR A 27 -15.74 13.02 9.14
C THR A 27 -17.14 12.56 9.56
N GLY A 28 -18.15 13.40 9.36
CA GLY A 28 -19.54 13.02 9.64
C GLY A 28 -19.96 11.78 8.85
N GLU A 29 -19.62 11.76 7.56
CA GLU A 29 -19.90 10.67 6.62
C GLU A 29 -19.18 9.38 7.03
N CYS A 30 -17.91 9.47 7.41
CA CYS A 30 -17.13 8.33 7.89
C CYS A 30 -17.76 7.69 9.14
N LYS A 31 -18.14 8.52 10.12
CA LYS A 31 -18.80 8.06 11.35
C LYS A 31 -20.19 7.46 11.08
N GLN A 32 -20.94 8.05 10.15
CA GLN A 32 -22.22 7.51 9.73
C GLN A 32 -22.07 6.13 9.10
N LEU A 33 -21.14 5.96 8.16
CA LEU A 33 -20.85 4.65 7.53
C LEU A 33 -20.46 3.59 8.56
N LEU A 34 -19.68 3.95 9.57
CA LEU A 34 -19.35 3.04 10.69
C LEU A 34 -20.59 2.66 11.50
N SER A 35 -21.45 3.63 11.81
CA SER A 35 -22.71 3.39 12.53
C SER A 35 -23.65 2.45 11.77
N GLU A 36 -23.68 2.53 10.43
CA GLU A 36 -24.50 1.67 9.56
C GLU A 36 -24.06 0.20 9.61
N LEU A 37 -22.81 -0.10 9.99
CA LEU A 37 -22.33 -1.47 10.20
C LEU A 37 -22.90 -2.11 11.49
N GLY A 38 -23.50 -1.31 12.38
CA GLY A 38 -24.20 -1.79 13.58
C GLY A 38 -23.31 -2.48 14.59
N GLY A 39 -22.10 -1.95 14.82
CA GLY A 39 -21.13 -2.41 15.80
C GLY A 39 -20.33 -1.24 16.38
N GLU A 40 -19.80 -1.40 17.59
CA GLU A 40 -18.92 -0.41 18.21
C GLU A 40 -17.50 -0.50 17.63
N VAL A 41 -16.81 0.62 17.48
CA VAL A 41 -15.39 0.60 17.09
C VAL A 41 -14.57 0.08 18.27
N GLU A 42 -14.13 -1.18 18.20
CA GLU A 42 -13.37 -1.84 19.26
C GLU A 42 -11.85 -1.71 19.05
N HIS A 43 -11.42 -1.73 17.79
CA HIS A 43 -10.00 -1.77 17.44
C HIS A 43 -9.69 -0.80 16.31
N ILE A 44 -8.71 0.08 16.54
CA ILE A 44 -8.13 0.98 15.55
C ILE A 44 -6.71 0.50 15.27
N VAL A 45 -6.40 0.20 14.02
CA VAL A 45 -5.12 -0.34 13.60
C VAL A 45 -4.39 0.64 12.69
N LEU A 46 -3.19 1.05 13.12
CA LEU A 46 -2.21 1.72 12.29
C LEU A 46 -1.24 0.67 11.74
N PRO A 47 -1.37 0.27 10.46
CA PRO A 47 -0.65 -0.88 9.89
C PRO A 47 0.75 -0.55 9.36
N THR A 48 1.19 0.71 9.41
CA THR A 48 2.45 1.15 8.79
C THR A 48 3.13 2.25 9.60
N THR A 49 4.41 2.50 9.35
CA THR A 49 5.14 3.68 9.83
C THR A 49 4.98 4.90 8.94
N ALA A 50 4.44 4.74 7.72
CA ALA A 50 4.22 5.81 6.76
C ALA A 50 3.28 6.91 7.31
N LEU A 51 3.64 8.17 7.06
CA LEU A 51 3.08 9.33 7.75
C LEU A 51 1.61 9.58 7.35
N GLU A 52 1.31 9.43 6.07
CA GLU A 52 0.00 9.65 5.46
C GLU A 52 -1.11 8.75 6.03
N HIS A 53 -0.77 7.55 6.53
CA HIS A 53 -1.71 6.65 7.20
C HIS A 53 -1.80 6.90 8.72
N LYS A 54 -0.89 7.72 9.27
CA LYS A 54 -0.77 8.01 10.71
C LYS A 54 -1.52 9.25 11.13
N ILE A 55 -1.59 10.26 10.26
CA ILE A 55 -2.13 11.60 10.59
C ILE A 55 -3.53 11.59 11.19
N PHE A 56 -4.37 10.61 10.81
CA PHE A 56 -5.75 10.53 11.28
C PHE A 56 -5.97 9.60 12.47
N VAL A 57 -4.97 8.81 12.89
CA VAL A 57 -5.10 7.88 14.02
C VAL A 57 -5.47 8.63 15.31
N GLY A 58 -4.82 9.76 15.59
CA GLY A 58 -5.13 10.58 16.77
C GLY A 58 -6.54 11.16 16.77
N PRO A 59 -6.96 11.90 15.73
CA PRO A 59 -8.34 12.36 15.58
C PRO A 59 -9.38 11.23 15.65
N PHE A 60 -9.11 10.09 15.01
CA PHE A 60 -10.03 8.95 14.98
C PHE A 60 -10.16 8.29 16.36
N SER A 61 -9.05 8.12 17.07
CA SER A 61 -9.03 7.61 18.44
C SER A 61 -9.82 8.50 19.42
N LYS A 62 -9.80 9.82 19.22
CA LYS A 62 -10.62 10.77 20.00
C LYS A 62 -12.12 10.66 19.67
N ALA A 63 -12.46 10.35 18.42
CA ALA A 63 -13.85 10.14 18.01
C ALA A 63 -14.44 8.84 18.58
N PHE A 64 -13.59 7.83 18.82
CA PHE A 64 -13.97 6.53 19.38
C PHE A 64 -13.13 6.20 20.62
N PRO A 65 -13.35 6.89 21.76
CA PRO A 65 -12.44 6.85 22.91
C PRO A 65 -12.36 5.47 23.58
N SER A 66 -13.38 4.63 23.44
CA SER A 66 -13.41 3.26 23.97
C SER A 66 -12.56 2.27 23.16
N ALA A 67 -12.27 2.59 21.89
CA ALA A 67 -11.52 1.71 20.99
C ALA A 67 -10.07 1.56 21.46
N LYS A 68 -9.50 0.36 21.30
CA LYS A 68 -8.07 0.09 21.52
C LYS A 68 -7.27 0.44 20.27
N VAL A 69 -6.18 1.19 20.44
CA VAL A 69 -5.29 1.59 19.34
C VAL A 69 -4.09 0.64 19.26
N TRP A 70 -3.92 0.00 18.11
CA TRP A 70 -2.85 -0.93 17.82
C TRP A 70 -1.95 -0.37 16.73
N CYS A 71 -0.65 -0.42 16.91
CA CYS A 71 0.30 0.18 15.99
C CYS A 71 1.37 -0.80 15.53
N THR A 72 1.74 -0.71 14.27
CA THR A 72 2.99 -1.30 13.78
C THR A 72 4.17 -0.74 14.58
N PRO A 73 5.11 -1.58 15.06
CA PRO A 73 6.30 -1.12 15.77
C PRO A 73 7.20 -0.24 14.88
N GLY A 74 8.12 0.50 15.49
CA GLY A 74 9.03 1.41 14.78
C GLY A 74 8.41 2.75 14.38
N GLN A 75 7.33 3.17 15.04
CA GLN A 75 6.73 4.49 14.79
C GLN A 75 7.74 5.62 15.02
N TRP A 76 7.76 6.55 14.07
CA TRP A 76 8.65 7.71 14.09
C TRP A 76 7.98 8.95 13.50
N SER A 77 8.59 10.11 13.70
CA SER A 77 8.16 11.39 13.13
C SER A 77 9.27 12.00 12.25
N PHE A 78 8.90 12.53 11.09
CA PHE A 78 9.80 13.28 10.22
C PHE A 78 9.67 14.79 10.48
N PRO A 79 10.75 15.59 10.40
CA PRO A 79 12.15 15.19 10.26
C PRO A 79 12.83 14.83 11.60
N ILE A 80 12.13 15.02 12.72
CA ILE A 80 12.63 14.76 14.09
C ILE A 80 11.69 13.78 14.76
N ASN A 81 12.25 12.75 15.40
CA ASN A 81 11.49 11.70 16.06
C ASN A 81 10.80 12.20 17.36
N LEU A 82 9.65 12.84 17.19
CA LEU A 82 8.78 13.28 18.27
C LEU A 82 7.87 12.13 18.75
N PRO A 83 7.49 12.12 20.05
CA PRO A 83 6.52 11.17 20.58
C PRO A 83 5.19 11.21 19.83
N LEU A 84 4.50 10.06 19.79
CA LEU A 84 3.14 9.99 19.28
C LEU A 84 2.20 10.86 20.10
N ASN A 85 1.34 11.63 19.43
CA ASN A 85 0.37 12.53 20.06
C ASN A 85 -1.00 11.86 20.29
N PHE A 86 -1.04 10.53 20.27
CA PHE A 86 -2.23 9.72 20.46
C PHE A 86 -1.91 8.48 21.31
N LYS A 87 -2.96 7.92 21.93
CA LYS A 87 -2.82 6.72 22.76
C LYS A 87 -2.43 5.51 21.90
N VAL A 88 -1.54 4.67 22.42
CA VAL A 88 -1.22 3.36 21.85
C VAL A 88 -1.46 2.33 22.94
N ASP A 89 -2.41 1.43 22.72
CA ASP A 89 -2.77 0.37 23.66
C ASP A 89 -1.93 -0.91 23.42
N GLY A 90 -1.39 -1.11 22.21
CA GLY A 90 -0.51 -2.25 21.91
C GLY A 90 0.26 -2.11 20.59
N PHE A 91 1.39 -2.82 20.48
CA PHE A 91 2.17 -2.92 19.25
C PHE A 91 1.97 -4.27 18.56
N LEU A 92 2.09 -4.32 17.23
CA LEU A 92 1.93 -5.53 16.44
C LEU A 92 3.29 -6.21 16.21
N ASP A 93 3.88 -6.72 17.29
CA ASP A 93 5.26 -7.19 17.39
C ASP A 93 5.39 -8.70 17.64
N GLY A 94 4.36 -9.48 17.25
CA GLY A 94 4.30 -10.93 17.44
C GLY A 94 3.42 -11.37 18.60
N GLN A 95 2.86 -10.44 19.37
CA GLN A 95 1.88 -10.77 20.41
C GLN A 95 0.51 -11.19 19.85
N LEU A 96 -0.20 -12.03 20.62
CA LEU A 96 -1.56 -12.45 20.28
C LEU A 96 -2.52 -11.27 20.41
N THR A 97 -3.29 -11.00 19.36
CA THR A 97 -4.31 -9.95 19.35
C THR A 97 -5.68 -10.49 19.78
N PRO A 98 -6.58 -9.64 20.30
CA PRO A 98 -7.95 -10.05 20.67
C PRO A 98 -8.75 -10.70 19.53
N TRP A 99 -8.46 -10.34 18.27
CA TRP A 99 -9.13 -10.83 17.07
C TRP A 99 -8.38 -11.96 16.34
N SER A 100 -7.31 -12.50 16.93
CA SER A 100 -6.40 -13.48 16.28
C SER A 100 -7.09 -14.75 15.75
N ASN A 101 -8.26 -15.08 16.30
CA ASN A 101 -9.09 -16.19 15.80
C ASN A 101 -9.66 -15.91 14.39
N GLU A 102 -9.91 -14.66 14.04
CA GLU A 102 -10.55 -14.25 12.78
C GLU A 102 -9.55 -13.61 11.80
N ILE A 103 -8.61 -12.82 12.32
CA ILE A 103 -7.63 -12.06 11.53
C ILE A 103 -6.22 -12.37 12.04
N GLU A 104 -5.41 -13.02 11.22
CA GLU A 104 -3.97 -13.24 11.46
C GLU A 104 -3.16 -12.04 10.95
N TYR A 105 -1.91 -11.89 11.40
CA TYR A 105 -1.03 -10.83 10.91
C TYR A 105 0.43 -11.27 10.81
N GLU A 106 1.19 -10.59 9.93
CA GLU A 106 2.61 -10.81 9.68
C GLU A 106 3.31 -9.46 9.56
N LEU A 107 4.30 -9.23 10.42
CA LEU A 107 5.08 -8.00 10.48
C LEU A 107 6.21 -8.03 9.44
N PHE A 108 6.27 -7.00 8.61
CA PHE A 108 7.44 -6.61 7.85
C PHE A 108 8.21 -5.53 8.62
N GLU A 109 9.33 -5.92 9.23
CA GLU A 109 10.23 -5.04 9.96
C GLU A 109 11.66 -5.19 9.40
N PRO A 110 11.95 -4.56 8.25
CA PRO A 110 13.29 -4.61 7.69
C PRO A 110 14.26 -3.69 8.46
N PRO A 111 15.58 -3.89 8.30
CA PRO A 111 16.56 -2.90 8.76
C PRO A 111 16.26 -1.50 8.21
N VAL A 112 16.55 -0.48 9.01
CA VAL A 112 16.40 0.92 8.60
C VAL A 112 17.48 1.26 7.58
N VAL A 113 17.08 1.44 6.32
CA VAL A 113 17.98 1.77 5.20
C VAL A 113 17.88 3.22 4.72
N GLY A 114 17.02 4.03 5.34
CA GLY A 114 16.83 5.43 4.99
C GLY A 114 16.54 6.31 6.20
N VAL A 115 15.80 7.40 5.98
CA VAL A 115 15.52 8.43 7.00
C VAL A 115 14.74 7.88 8.20
N GLY A 116 14.00 6.79 8.03
CA GLY A 116 13.35 6.11 9.15
C GLY A 116 12.82 4.72 8.76
N PRO A 117 12.23 4.01 9.73
CA PRO A 117 11.62 2.70 9.51
C PRO A 117 10.53 2.70 8.43
N ALA A 118 10.49 1.62 7.64
CA ALA A 118 9.51 1.36 6.59
C ALA A 118 8.71 0.10 6.91
N ASN A 119 8.24 0.01 8.16
CA ASN A 119 7.57 -1.17 8.66
C ASN A 119 6.11 -1.19 8.19
N GLU A 120 5.60 -2.37 7.86
CA GLU A 120 4.21 -2.61 7.49
C GLU A 120 3.73 -3.93 8.10
N VAL A 121 2.46 -4.03 8.48
CA VAL A 121 1.84 -5.27 8.95
C VAL A 121 0.78 -5.68 7.93
N ALA A 122 0.93 -6.90 7.38
CA ALA A 122 -0.11 -7.53 6.60
C ALA A 122 -1.12 -8.23 7.51
N PHE A 123 -2.40 -8.19 7.15
CA PHE A 123 -3.46 -8.89 7.88
C PHE A 123 -4.21 -9.85 6.98
N PHE A 124 -4.50 -11.05 7.46
CA PHE A 124 -5.29 -12.03 6.74
C PHE A 124 -6.60 -12.31 7.48
N HIS A 125 -7.71 -11.84 6.91
CA HIS A 125 -9.04 -12.19 7.40
C HIS A 125 -9.50 -13.51 6.80
N LYS A 126 -9.70 -14.50 7.67
CA LYS A 126 -9.93 -15.90 7.30
C LYS A 126 -11.23 -16.11 6.53
N ALA A 127 -12.32 -15.54 7.03
CA ALA A 127 -13.66 -15.78 6.49
C ALA A 127 -13.81 -15.28 5.04
N THR A 128 -13.33 -14.07 4.75
CA THR A 128 -13.39 -13.48 3.39
C THR A 128 -12.16 -13.76 2.55
N ARG A 129 -11.18 -14.50 3.10
CA ARG A 129 -9.89 -14.81 2.48
C ARG A 129 -9.23 -13.55 1.92
N SER A 130 -9.24 -12.47 2.69
CA SER A 130 -8.74 -11.15 2.28
C SER A 130 -7.40 -10.85 2.93
N LEU A 131 -6.43 -10.46 2.12
CA LEU A 131 -5.16 -9.93 2.57
C LEU A 131 -5.25 -8.39 2.57
N PHE A 132 -5.19 -7.77 3.74
CA PHE A 132 -5.04 -6.33 3.87
C PHE A 132 -3.57 -5.98 3.85
N LEU A 133 -3.22 -5.04 2.97
CA LEU A 133 -1.90 -4.43 2.88
C LEU A 133 -2.06 -2.92 3.04
N THR A 134 -0.96 -2.24 3.31
CA THR A 134 -0.91 -0.79 3.13
C THR A 134 -0.43 -0.52 1.71
N ASP A 135 0.89 -0.40 1.51
CA ASP A 135 1.49 0.10 0.27
C ASP A 135 2.60 -0.82 -0.28
N LEU A 136 2.93 -1.92 0.40
CA LEU A 136 3.92 -2.88 -0.07
C LEU A 136 3.58 -3.49 -1.43
N ALA A 137 2.30 -3.71 -1.75
CA ALA A 137 1.86 -4.14 -3.07
C ALA A 137 0.52 -3.52 -3.46
N ILE A 138 0.44 -3.02 -4.69
CA ILE A 138 -0.69 -2.25 -5.19
C ILE A 138 -1.08 -2.70 -6.61
N ARG A 139 -2.28 -2.33 -7.04
CA ARG A 139 -2.71 -2.41 -8.44
C ARG A 139 -3.39 -1.10 -8.80
N ILE A 140 -3.19 -0.66 -10.04
CA ILE A 140 -3.89 0.49 -10.59
C ILE A 140 -4.87 0.01 -11.66
N ASP A 141 -6.12 0.41 -11.52
CA ASP A 141 -7.13 0.24 -12.56
C ASP A 141 -7.05 1.42 -13.53
N PRO A 142 -7.33 1.21 -14.83
CA PRO A 142 -7.25 2.28 -15.82
C PRO A 142 -8.22 3.43 -15.58
N ASP A 143 -9.36 3.13 -14.95
CA ASP A 143 -10.34 4.13 -14.58
C ASP A 143 -10.03 4.72 -13.20
N PRO A 144 -10.10 6.05 -13.03
CA PRO A 144 -9.86 6.67 -11.74
C PRO A 144 -10.91 6.25 -10.71
N PRO A 145 -10.54 6.24 -9.42
CA PRO A 145 -11.49 6.13 -8.33
C PRO A 145 -12.54 7.26 -8.41
N THR A 146 -13.81 6.93 -8.19
CA THR A 146 -14.93 7.88 -8.24
C THR A 146 -14.83 9.00 -7.21
N ILE A 147 -14.01 8.82 -6.17
CA ILE A 147 -13.77 9.83 -5.12
C ILE A 147 -12.90 10.99 -5.59
N ILE A 148 -12.13 10.82 -6.67
CA ILE A 148 -11.31 11.90 -7.22
C ILE A 148 -12.21 12.80 -8.09
N PRO A 149 -12.33 14.11 -7.79
CA PRO A 149 -13.20 14.98 -8.56
C PRO A 149 -12.78 15.08 -10.03
N ASP A 150 -13.75 15.04 -10.95
CA ASP A 150 -13.53 15.14 -12.39
C ASP A 150 -12.69 16.37 -12.79
N LYS A 151 -12.88 17.51 -12.11
CA LYS A 151 -12.07 18.72 -12.31
C LYS A 151 -10.59 18.51 -11.98
N VAL A 152 -10.27 17.80 -10.90
CA VAL A 152 -8.88 17.52 -10.50
C VAL A 152 -8.21 16.60 -11.52
N LEU A 153 -8.95 15.63 -12.04
CA LEU A 153 -8.47 14.77 -13.12
C LEU A 153 -8.24 15.56 -14.41
N ALA A 154 -9.15 16.47 -14.77
CA ALA A 154 -8.99 17.33 -15.94
C ALA A 154 -7.77 18.25 -15.81
N GLU A 155 -7.55 18.86 -14.65
CA GLU A 155 -6.36 19.68 -14.35
C GLU A 155 -5.06 18.87 -14.42
N ALA A 156 -5.07 17.62 -13.96
CA ALA A 156 -3.91 16.73 -14.04
C ALA A 156 -3.61 16.25 -15.48
N ALA A 157 -4.61 16.25 -16.37
CA ALA A 157 -4.47 15.80 -17.76
C ALA A 157 -3.79 16.81 -18.69
N VAL A 158 -3.68 18.07 -18.26
CA VAL A 158 -3.11 19.19 -19.03
C VAL A 158 -1.61 18.96 -19.28
N GLU A 159 -1.16 19.13 -20.53
CA GLU A 159 0.28 19.16 -20.84
C GLU A 159 0.88 20.55 -20.68
N GLU A 160 2.22 20.63 -20.70
CA GLU A 160 2.92 21.90 -20.71
C GLU A 160 2.45 22.77 -21.88
N ASN A 161 2.03 24.00 -21.58
CA ASN A 161 1.49 24.99 -22.52
C ASN A 161 0.09 24.69 -23.10
N GLU A 162 -0.66 23.74 -22.52
CA GLU A 162 -2.07 23.52 -22.84
C GLU A 162 -3.00 24.17 -21.80
N THR A 163 -4.24 24.44 -22.20
CA THR A 163 -5.32 24.80 -21.27
C THR A 163 -6.16 23.57 -20.93
N ALA A 164 -6.79 23.56 -19.75
CA ALA A 164 -7.72 22.49 -19.39
C ALA A 164 -8.85 22.37 -20.42
N PRO A 165 -9.23 21.14 -20.83
CA PRO A 165 -10.32 20.94 -21.78
C PRO A 165 -11.65 21.44 -21.20
N GLU A 166 -12.49 22.07 -22.03
CA GLU A 166 -13.82 22.55 -21.63
C GLU A 166 -14.76 21.40 -21.25
N GLU A 167 -14.63 20.23 -21.92
CA GLU A 167 -15.39 19.02 -21.63
C GLU A 167 -14.53 17.95 -20.96
N VAL A 168 -14.99 17.43 -19.82
CA VAL A 168 -14.29 16.38 -19.05
C VAL A 168 -14.78 14.99 -19.47
N THR A 169 -14.23 14.49 -20.58
CA THR A 169 -14.54 13.15 -21.09
C THR A 169 -13.86 12.04 -20.28
N GLN A 170 -14.30 10.78 -20.43
CA GLN A 170 -13.63 9.64 -19.78
C GLN A 170 -12.15 9.52 -20.18
N ALA A 171 -11.80 9.88 -21.42
CA ALA A 171 -10.42 9.86 -21.89
C ALA A 171 -9.56 10.90 -21.15
N VAL A 172 -10.10 12.12 -20.95
CA VAL A 172 -9.44 13.17 -20.13
C VAL A 172 -9.22 12.67 -18.70
N LYS A 173 -10.23 12.02 -18.12
CA LYS A 173 -10.14 11.47 -16.76
C LYS A 173 -9.07 10.40 -16.63
N ARG A 174 -9.02 9.45 -17.56
CA ARG A 174 -7.99 8.40 -17.61
C ARG A 174 -6.59 9.00 -17.80
N LYS A 175 -6.44 10.01 -18.65
CA LYS A 175 -5.16 10.69 -18.86
C LYS A 175 -4.65 11.37 -17.58
N GLY A 176 -5.50 12.15 -16.92
CA GLY A 176 -5.16 12.82 -15.66
C GLY A 176 -4.88 11.84 -14.52
N TRP A 177 -5.61 10.73 -14.48
CA TRP A 177 -5.37 9.64 -13.55
C TRP A 177 -4.00 8.98 -13.79
N ALA A 178 -3.71 8.61 -15.02
CA ALA A 178 -2.44 8.00 -15.39
C ALA A 178 -1.26 8.91 -15.03
N LYS A 179 -1.34 10.20 -15.37
CA LYS A 179 -0.32 11.20 -15.00
C LYS A 179 -0.16 11.30 -13.48
N SER A 180 -1.26 11.38 -12.72
CA SER A 180 -1.21 11.47 -11.26
C SER A 180 -0.58 10.22 -10.62
N ALA A 181 -0.99 9.04 -11.06
CA ALA A 181 -0.48 7.78 -10.54
C ALA A 181 1.01 7.61 -10.87
N LEU A 182 1.42 7.86 -12.11
CA LEU A 182 2.83 7.76 -12.50
C LEU A 182 3.71 8.76 -11.76
N GLN A 183 3.24 10.00 -11.56
CA GLN A 183 4.00 11.02 -10.82
C GLN A 183 4.31 10.58 -9.39
N ILE A 184 3.36 9.92 -8.70
CA ILE A 184 3.57 9.41 -7.34
C ILE A 184 4.52 8.21 -7.33
N LEU A 185 4.40 7.33 -8.32
CA LEU A 185 5.17 6.08 -8.36
C LEU A 185 6.61 6.27 -8.83
N PHE A 186 6.88 7.32 -9.62
CA PHE A 186 8.16 7.57 -10.30
C PHE A 186 8.80 8.93 -9.96
N PHE A 187 8.16 9.77 -9.14
CA PHE A 187 8.60 11.12 -8.77
C PHE A 187 8.85 12.11 -9.93
N GLY A 188 8.44 11.78 -11.15
CA GLY A 188 8.74 12.61 -12.32
C GLY A 188 7.75 12.43 -13.46
N PRO A 189 7.90 13.25 -14.52
CA PRO A 189 7.11 13.10 -15.73
C PRO A 189 7.47 11.76 -16.36
N VAL A 190 6.49 10.88 -16.47
CA VAL A 190 6.65 9.59 -17.13
C VAL A 190 5.73 9.56 -18.35
N LYS A 191 6.26 9.00 -19.44
CA LYS A 191 5.52 8.71 -20.66
C LYS A 191 4.22 7.94 -20.33
N PRO A 192 3.04 8.42 -20.76
CA PRO A 192 1.76 7.77 -20.47
C PRO A 192 1.72 6.28 -20.83
N GLU A 193 2.48 5.84 -21.83
CA GLU A 193 2.61 4.43 -22.25
C GLU A 193 3.17 3.54 -21.13
N THR A 194 3.91 4.11 -20.17
CA THR A 194 4.39 3.40 -18.97
C THR A 194 3.23 3.01 -18.04
N PHE A 195 2.08 3.69 -18.15
CA PHE A 195 0.91 3.37 -17.35
C PHE A 195 0.40 1.95 -17.61
N ASP A 196 0.51 1.46 -18.84
CA ASP A 196 0.09 0.10 -19.17
C ASP A 196 0.88 -0.96 -18.38
N LEU A 197 2.14 -0.68 -18.04
CA LEU A 197 3.01 -1.57 -17.25
C LEU A 197 2.58 -1.69 -15.79
N VAL A 198 2.06 -0.60 -15.22
CA VAL A 198 1.60 -0.56 -13.81
C VAL A 198 0.09 -0.80 -13.68
N SER A 199 -0.63 -0.79 -14.80
CA SER A 199 -2.04 -1.10 -14.85
C SER A 199 -2.28 -2.61 -14.80
N ARG A 200 -3.36 -3.05 -14.13
CA ARG A 200 -3.94 -4.41 -14.26
C ARG A 200 -3.12 -5.59 -13.71
N ARG A 201 -1.98 -5.36 -13.05
CA ARG A 201 -1.22 -6.39 -12.30
C ARG A 201 -0.94 -5.92 -10.88
N LEU A 202 -0.78 -6.86 -9.96
CA LEU A 202 -0.23 -6.55 -8.64
C LEU A 202 1.27 -6.29 -8.80
N PHE A 203 1.77 -5.22 -8.20
CA PHE A 203 3.18 -4.86 -8.29
C PHE A 203 3.62 -4.05 -7.08
N VAL A 204 4.94 -3.97 -6.91
CA VAL A 204 5.59 -3.09 -5.94
C VAL A 204 5.94 -1.77 -6.64
N ALA A 205 5.53 -0.65 -6.06
CA ALA A 205 5.79 0.67 -6.59
C ALA A 205 7.31 0.89 -6.84
N PRO A 206 7.73 1.41 -8.03
CA PRO A 206 9.15 1.62 -8.34
C PRO A 206 9.89 2.47 -7.30
N VAL A 207 9.25 3.53 -6.78
CA VAL A 207 9.79 4.33 -5.68
C VAL A 207 10.13 3.47 -4.45
N THR A 208 9.20 2.63 -4.00
CA THR A 208 9.40 1.76 -2.83
C THR A 208 10.39 0.63 -3.12
N ARG A 209 10.35 0.07 -4.34
CA ARG A 209 11.27 -0.96 -4.83
C ARG A 209 12.71 -0.46 -4.82
N ILE A 210 12.98 0.74 -5.36
CA ILE A 210 14.34 1.27 -5.48
C ILE A 210 14.82 1.83 -4.15
N LEU A 211 14.03 2.70 -3.51
CA LEU A 211 14.51 3.46 -2.35
C LEU A 211 14.58 2.61 -1.07
N VAL A 212 13.77 1.55 -0.95
CA VAL A 212 13.68 0.77 0.29
C VAL A 212 13.91 -0.72 0.03
N LEU A 213 12.97 -1.39 -0.65
CA LEU A 213 12.87 -2.86 -0.63
C LEU A 213 14.02 -3.54 -1.36
N GLY A 214 14.56 -2.90 -2.40
CA GLY A 214 15.73 -3.38 -3.14
C GLY A 214 17.00 -3.42 -2.29
N ARG A 215 17.04 -2.78 -1.12
CA ARG A 215 18.18 -2.81 -0.18
C ARG A 215 18.05 -3.88 0.90
N VAL A 216 16.85 -4.42 1.10
CA VAL A 216 16.50 -5.33 2.19
C VAL A 216 15.89 -6.62 1.65
N THR A 217 16.41 -7.12 0.53
CA THR A 217 15.78 -8.19 -0.25
C THR A 217 15.61 -9.49 0.53
N GLU A 218 16.53 -9.84 1.43
CA GLU A 218 16.37 -11.01 2.30
C GLU A 218 15.15 -10.88 3.22
N ALA A 219 15.01 -9.74 3.91
CA ALA A 219 13.85 -9.49 4.77
C ALA A 219 12.54 -9.48 3.97
N VAL A 220 12.57 -8.96 2.74
CA VAL A 220 11.43 -8.94 1.82
C VAL A 220 11.00 -10.35 1.45
N VAL A 221 11.91 -11.18 0.93
CA VAL A 221 11.54 -12.53 0.47
C VAL A 221 11.11 -13.43 1.62
N GLU A 222 11.71 -13.28 2.81
CA GLU A 222 11.27 -13.99 4.01
C GLU A 222 9.86 -13.60 4.43
N TRP A 223 9.53 -12.31 4.41
CA TRP A 223 8.19 -11.84 4.74
C TRP A 223 7.17 -12.30 3.69
N VAL A 224 7.49 -12.19 2.39
CA VAL A 224 6.62 -12.68 1.32
C VAL A 224 6.38 -14.19 1.47
N ASP A 225 7.42 -14.98 1.76
CA ASP A 225 7.30 -16.42 2.00
C ASP A 225 6.42 -16.76 3.22
N ARG A 226 6.36 -15.90 4.25
CA ARG A 226 5.45 -16.07 5.39
C ARG A 226 4.01 -15.73 5.02
N VAL A 227 3.77 -14.55 4.44
CA VAL A 227 2.43 -14.09 4.04
C VAL A 227 1.78 -15.03 3.03
N THR A 228 2.57 -15.59 2.11
CA THR A 228 2.07 -16.47 1.04
C THR A 228 1.72 -17.88 1.51
N LYS A 229 1.94 -18.21 2.80
CA LYS A 229 1.36 -19.40 3.43
C LYS A 229 -0.15 -19.26 3.64
N TRP A 230 -0.66 -18.03 3.73
CA TRP A 230 -2.10 -17.79 3.85
C TRP A 230 -2.80 -17.99 2.50
N ASN A 231 -4.01 -18.52 2.57
CA ASN A 231 -4.78 -18.87 1.38
C ASN A 231 -5.74 -17.73 0.96
N PHE A 232 -5.24 -16.51 0.79
CA PHE A 232 -6.05 -15.38 0.36
C PHE A 232 -6.49 -15.46 -1.11
N GLN A 233 -7.59 -14.80 -1.45
CA GLN A 233 -8.15 -14.73 -2.81
C GLN A 233 -8.35 -13.29 -3.29
N GLN A 234 -8.11 -12.33 -2.40
CA GLN A 234 -8.13 -10.91 -2.71
C GLN A 234 -7.13 -10.15 -1.84
N VAL A 235 -6.62 -9.06 -2.40
CA VAL A 235 -5.73 -8.11 -1.73
C VAL A 235 -6.45 -6.76 -1.63
N ILE A 236 -6.38 -6.13 -0.46
CA ILE A 236 -6.99 -4.84 -0.15
C ILE A 236 -5.88 -3.90 0.33
N PRO A 237 -5.22 -3.16 -0.58
CA PRO A 237 -4.26 -2.13 -0.22
C PRO A 237 -4.95 -0.86 0.32
N CYS A 238 -4.19 0.04 0.92
CA CYS A 238 -4.69 1.36 1.34
C CYS A 238 -4.72 2.38 0.19
N HIS A 239 -3.89 2.20 -0.84
CA HIS A 239 -3.88 3.06 -2.04
C HIS A 239 -4.44 2.36 -3.29
N PHE A 240 -4.82 3.17 -4.29
CA PHE A 240 -5.25 2.71 -5.62
C PHE A 240 -6.43 1.72 -5.58
N THR A 241 -6.42 0.69 -6.42
CA THR A 241 -7.53 -0.25 -6.57
C THR A 241 -7.70 -1.16 -5.37
N ALA A 242 -8.93 -1.32 -4.90
CA ALA A 242 -9.33 -2.44 -4.06
C ALA A 242 -10.85 -2.72 -4.17
N PRO A 243 -11.31 -3.97 -3.94
CA PRO A 243 -10.49 -5.16 -3.74
C PRO A 243 -9.83 -5.63 -5.05
N ILE A 244 -8.65 -6.23 -4.93
CA ILE A 244 -7.88 -6.79 -6.04
C ILE A 244 -8.05 -8.31 -6.00
N LYS A 245 -8.65 -8.92 -7.03
CA LYS A 245 -8.62 -10.38 -7.18
C LYS A 245 -7.17 -10.83 -7.43
N ALA A 246 -6.56 -11.45 -6.42
CA ALA A 246 -5.16 -11.88 -6.41
C ALA A 246 -4.96 -13.02 -5.41
N SER A 247 -4.05 -13.92 -5.74
CA SER A 247 -3.66 -15.10 -4.98
C SER A 247 -2.26 -14.92 -4.37
N PRO A 248 -1.82 -15.84 -3.50
CA PRO A 248 -0.43 -15.89 -3.03
C PRO A 248 0.62 -15.91 -4.16
N SER A 249 0.32 -16.55 -5.29
CA SER A 249 1.20 -16.55 -6.46
C SER A 249 1.33 -15.15 -7.06
N ASP A 250 0.23 -14.42 -7.20
CA ASP A 250 0.25 -13.04 -7.73
C ASP A 250 1.06 -12.10 -6.82
N LEU A 251 1.04 -12.33 -5.50
CA LEU A 251 1.89 -11.61 -4.57
C LEU A 251 3.37 -11.96 -4.76
N GLN A 252 3.74 -13.24 -4.89
CA GLN A 252 5.14 -13.59 -5.19
C GLN A 252 5.62 -13.00 -6.52
N GLU A 253 4.77 -13.00 -7.55
CA GLU A 253 5.06 -12.39 -8.85
C GLU A 253 5.38 -10.89 -8.72
N ALA A 254 4.62 -10.15 -7.88
CA ALA A 254 4.88 -8.73 -7.62
C ALA A 254 6.28 -8.48 -7.02
N PHE A 255 6.83 -9.45 -6.28
CA PHE A 255 8.10 -9.36 -5.57
C PHE A 255 9.25 -10.12 -6.25
N LEU A 256 9.10 -10.58 -7.50
CA LEU A 256 10.16 -11.33 -8.21
C LEU A 256 11.52 -10.63 -8.22
N PHE A 257 11.55 -9.30 -8.29
CA PHE A 257 12.79 -8.52 -8.22
C PHE A 257 13.62 -8.79 -6.96
N ALA A 258 12.97 -9.04 -5.82
CA ALA A 258 13.64 -9.30 -4.56
C ALA A 258 14.18 -10.73 -4.51
N TYR A 259 13.45 -11.69 -5.10
CA TYR A 259 13.91 -13.06 -5.27
C TYR A 259 15.13 -13.14 -6.20
N GLU A 260 15.10 -12.45 -7.33
CA GLU A 260 16.24 -12.41 -8.26
C GLU A 260 17.48 -11.80 -7.61
N LYS A 261 17.32 -10.68 -6.90
CA LYS A 261 18.44 -10.00 -6.24
C LYS A 261 18.98 -10.75 -5.01
N SER A 262 18.15 -11.52 -4.29
CA SER A 262 18.59 -12.40 -3.18
C SER A 262 19.15 -13.75 -3.66
N GLY A 263 18.92 -14.12 -4.92
CA GLY A 263 19.24 -15.46 -5.43
C GLY A 263 18.33 -16.57 -4.89
N ARG A 264 17.24 -16.22 -4.19
CA ARG A 264 16.22 -17.17 -3.71
C ARG A 264 15.17 -17.43 -4.77
N LYS A 265 14.50 -18.58 -4.69
CA LYS A 265 13.39 -18.93 -5.60
C LYS A 265 12.05 -18.79 -4.87
N PRO A 266 11.00 -18.27 -5.53
CA PRO A 266 9.68 -18.21 -4.93
C PRO A 266 9.12 -19.60 -4.64
N SER A 267 8.55 -19.77 -3.46
CA SER A 267 8.07 -21.07 -2.96
C SER A 267 6.89 -21.65 -3.75
N LEU A 268 5.97 -20.82 -4.26
CA LEU A 268 4.77 -21.29 -4.95
C LEU A 268 4.97 -21.39 -6.46
N LEU A 269 5.80 -20.53 -7.05
CA LEU A 269 6.08 -20.53 -8.50
C LEU A 269 6.97 -21.71 -8.94
N THR A 270 7.68 -22.35 -8.02
CA THR A 270 8.49 -23.55 -8.28
C THR A 270 7.69 -24.84 -8.20
N SER A 271 6.52 -24.83 -7.55
CA SER A 271 5.60 -25.96 -7.52
C SER A 271 4.76 -25.96 -8.81
N GLY A 272 5.08 -26.84 -9.76
CA GLY A 272 4.48 -26.86 -11.11
C GLY A 272 2.95 -26.98 -11.20
N LEU A 273 2.23 -27.10 -10.08
CA LEU A 273 0.78 -27.29 -9.99
C LEU A 273 -0.07 -26.02 -10.19
N LEU A 274 0.47 -24.81 -9.98
CA LEU A 274 -0.31 -23.56 -10.10
C LEU A 274 0.06 -22.74 -11.34
N SER A 275 0.88 -23.30 -12.22
CA SER A 275 1.54 -22.58 -13.30
C SER A 275 0.60 -22.03 -14.40
N ASN A 276 -0.69 -22.39 -14.44
CA ASN A 276 -1.55 -22.12 -15.61
C ASN A 276 -2.97 -21.59 -15.31
N ILE A 277 -3.28 -21.05 -14.12
CA ILE A 277 -4.69 -20.66 -13.85
C ILE A 277 -5.08 -19.36 -14.58
N TRP A 278 -4.12 -18.52 -14.97
CA TRP A 278 -4.36 -17.35 -15.81
C TRP A 278 -3.11 -17.17 -16.68
N GLY A 279 -3.23 -17.14 -18.01
CA GLY A 279 -2.10 -17.00 -18.95
C GLY A 279 -1.38 -15.64 -18.85
N ARG A 280 -0.83 -15.33 -17.68
CA ARG A 280 -0.15 -14.08 -17.33
C ARG A 280 1.34 -14.23 -17.54
N ASP A 281 1.94 -13.14 -17.98
CA ASP A 281 3.38 -13.00 -18.13
C ASP A 281 4.06 -13.10 -16.76
N LYS A 282 4.94 -14.09 -16.60
CA LYS A 282 5.65 -14.39 -15.35
C LYS A 282 7.01 -13.70 -15.28
N THR A 283 7.32 -12.82 -16.22
CA THR A 283 8.54 -12.04 -16.13
C THR A 283 8.42 -10.99 -15.01
N PRO A 284 9.53 -10.70 -14.31
CA PRO A 284 9.60 -9.53 -13.43
C PRO A 284 9.06 -8.29 -14.13
N LEU A 285 8.39 -7.42 -13.37
CA LEU A 285 8.03 -6.11 -13.91
C LEU A 285 9.31 -5.32 -14.10
N GLU A 286 9.68 -5.04 -15.34
CA GLU A 286 10.78 -4.14 -15.63
C GLU A 286 10.23 -2.80 -16.10
N PHE A 287 10.84 -1.73 -15.60
CA PHE A 287 10.45 -0.36 -15.93
C PHE A 287 11.51 0.26 -16.86
N PRO A 288 11.11 1.05 -17.87
CA PRO A 288 12.06 1.75 -18.74
C PRO A 288 13.04 2.62 -17.92
N GLU A 289 14.32 2.61 -18.28
CA GLU A 289 15.36 3.39 -17.61
C GLU A 289 15.04 4.88 -17.57
N GLU A 290 14.45 5.41 -18.65
CA GLU A 290 13.97 6.80 -18.70
C GLU A 290 12.94 7.12 -17.60
N ALA A 291 12.03 6.19 -17.29
CA ALA A 291 11.00 6.37 -16.26
C ALA A 291 11.60 6.33 -14.85
N LEU A 292 12.69 5.59 -14.67
CA LEU A 292 13.38 5.46 -13.37
C LEU A 292 14.39 6.59 -13.09
N SER A 293 14.72 7.39 -14.10
CA SER A 293 15.81 8.39 -14.05
C SER A 293 15.72 9.34 -12.85
N VAL A 294 14.52 9.84 -12.53
CA VAL A 294 14.30 10.74 -11.39
C VAL A 294 14.49 10.01 -10.07
N ILE A 295 13.90 8.81 -9.89
CA ILE A 295 14.09 8.03 -8.66
C ILE A 295 15.57 7.71 -8.45
N ARG A 296 16.30 7.32 -9.51
CA ARG A 296 17.73 7.03 -9.42
C ARG A 296 18.57 8.25 -9.06
N THR A 297 18.24 9.41 -9.62
CA THR A 297 18.91 10.66 -9.26
C THR A 297 18.69 11.00 -7.78
N VAL A 298 17.46 10.81 -7.28
CA VAL A 298 17.14 10.98 -5.85
C VAL A 298 17.91 9.97 -5.00
N ASP A 299 17.95 8.71 -5.42
CA ASP A 299 18.65 7.63 -4.74
C ASP A 299 20.16 7.90 -4.64
N ASP A 300 20.80 8.27 -5.75
CA ASP A 300 22.22 8.62 -5.82
C ASP A 300 22.53 9.81 -4.92
N ALA A 301 21.70 10.85 -4.95
CA ALA A 301 21.85 12.00 -4.08
C ALA A 301 21.71 11.61 -2.60
N ALA A 302 20.74 10.78 -2.25
CA ALA A 302 20.54 10.30 -0.89
C ALA A 302 21.75 9.48 -0.40
N GLN A 303 22.31 8.61 -1.25
CA GLN A 303 23.52 7.83 -0.92
C GLN A 303 24.75 8.73 -0.74
N GLN A 304 24.97 9.69 -1.64
CA GLN A 304 26.10 10.62 -1.58
C GLN A 304 26.07 11.48 -0.30
N ASN A 305 24.88 11.80 0.21
CA ASN A 305 24.69 12.57 1.42
C ASN A 305 24.53 11.70 2.69
N GLY A 306 24.67 10.37 2.59
CA GLY A 306 24.58 9.45 3.73
C GLY A 306 23.18 9.33 4.35
N LEU A 307 22.13 9.69 3.60
CA LEU A 307 20.73 9.62 4.05
C LEU A 307 20.14 8.22 3.90
N VAL A 308 20.72 7.39 3.03
CA VAL A 308 20.34 5.99 2.82
C VAL A 308 21.58 5.10 2.78
N ALA A 309 21.40 3.83 3.15
CA ALA A 309 22.46 2.83 3.05
C ALA A 309 22.84 2.56 1.58
N LYS A 310 24.13 2.29 1.34
CA LYS A 310 24.64 1.85 0.03
C LYS A 310 24.20 0.43 -0.29
#